data_AF-A0A8C9C0R9-F1
#
_entry.id   AF-A0A8C9C0R9-F1
#
_cell.length_a   1.000
_cell.length_b   1.000
_cell.length_c   1.000
_cell.angle_alpha   90.00
_cell.angle_beta   90.00
_cell.angle_gamma   90.00
#
_symmetry.space_group_name_H-M   'P 1'
#
loop_
_entity.id
_entity.type
_entity.pdbx_description
1 polymer ?
#
loop_
_entity_poly.entity_id
_entity_poly.type
_entity_poly.pdbx_seq_one_letter_code
_entity_poly.pdbx_strand_id
1 'polypeptide(L)'
;MTCGSKRITIQLVNQEAGPGTKGTKPSRGQNYKAIRAACLDEGILFRDPYFPAGPDALRYDELGPDLEKAKGVEWKRPHEFCAKPQFICEDMSGTDMCQGSLGNSWFLAATASITLYPRLLSQVVSPGQGFQDGYTGVFRFQPRPLPCWVDVVVDDRLPVREGKLMFVCSDQRNEFWDPLLEKAYAK
;
A
#
# COMPACT_ATOMS: atom_id res chain seq x y z
N MET A 1 -41.32 26.97 4.51
CA MET A 1 -40.51 25.80 4.12
C MET A 1 -39.17 25.90 4.86
N THR A 2 -39.01 25.19 5.97
CA THR A 2 -37.75 25.12 6.72
C THR A 2 -37.25 23.69 6.68
N CYS A 3 -36.20 23.46 5.88
CA CYS A 3 -35.55 22.17 5.73
C CYS A 3 -34.68 21.91 6.97
N GLY A 4 -35.18 21.09 7.88
CA GLY A 4 -34.43 20.65 9.06
C GLY A 4 -33.33 19.69 8.66
N SER A 5 -32.07 20.16 8.68
CA SER A 5 -30.90 19.29 8.55
C SER A 5 -30.80 18.37 9.77
N LYS A 6 -31.14 17.10 9.58
CA LYS A 6 -30.90 16.06 10.58
C LYS A 6 -29.40 15.79 10.65
N ARG A 7 -28.78 16.19 11.76
CA ARG A 7 -27.40 15.86 12.12
C ARG A 7 -27.33 14.34 12.34
N ILE A 8 -26.62 13.64 11.47
CA ILE A 8 -26.34 12.20 11.65
C ILE A 8 -25.21 12.12 12.68
N THR A 9 -25.56 11.81 13.92
CA THR A 9 -24.59 11.51 14.98
C THR A 9 -24.24 10.03 14.88
N ILE A 10 -23.08 9.72 14.32
CA ILE A 10 -22.52 8.36 14.36
C ILE A 10 -22.05 8.12 15.80
N GLN A 11 -22.80 7.33 16.56
CA GLN A 11 -22.33 6.86 17.86
C GLN A 11 -21.22 5.82 17.64
N LEU A 12 -20.02 6.16 18.09
CA LEU A 12 -18.90 5.23 18.15
C LEU A 12 -19.25 4.14 19.17
N VAL A 13 -19.56 2.95 18.66
CA VAL A 13 -19.63 1.74 19.48
C VAL A 13 -18.19 1.43 19.91
N ASN A 14 -17.87 1.68 21.18
CA ASN A 14 -16.72 1.07 21.83
C ASN A 14 -16.96 -0.44 21.86
N GLN A 15 -16.40 -1.18 20.90
CA GLN A 15 -16.30 -2.63 21.00
C GLN A 15 -15.06 -3.00 21.79
N GLU A 16 -15.30 -3.74 22.86
CA GLU A 16 -14.31 -4.36 23.72
C GLU A 16 -13.34 -5.27 22.96
N ALA A 17 -12.19 -5.52 23.59
CA ALA A 17 -11.11 -6.35 23.07
C ALA A 17 -11.61 -7.73 22.59
N GLY A 18 -11.58 -7.95 21.28
CA GLY A 18 -11.84 -9.23 20.63
C GLY A 18 -10.58 -10.12 20.53
N PRO A 19 -10.77 -11.45 20.39
CA PRO A 19 -9.82 -12.48 20.81
C PRO A 19 -8.69 -12.74 19.80
N GLY A 20 -7.65 -13.43 20.30
CA GLY A 20 -6.36 -13.70 19.65
C GLY A 20 -6.38 -14.01 18.15
N THR A 21 -5.28 -13.60 17.52
CA THR A 21 -4.88 -13.83 16.13
C THR A 21 -5.24 -15.22 15.62
N LYS A 22 -6.43 -15.36 15.00
CA LYS A 22 -6.67 -16.43 14.03
C LYS A 22 -5.64 -16.26 12.91
N GLY A 23 -4.77 -17.25 12.74
CA GLY A 23 -3.52 -17.13 11.98
C GLY A 23 -3.66 -16.47 10.62
N THR A 24 -2.91 -15.38 10.41
CA THR A 24 -2.77 -14.74 9.10
C THR A 24 -2.20 -15.75 8.10
N LYS A 25 -2.84 -15.90 6.95
CA LYS A 25 -2.37 -16.82 5.90
C LYS A 25 -1.45 -16.09 4.92
N PRO A 26 -0.30 -16.67 4.54
CA PRO A 26 0.56 -16.07 3.53
C PRO A 26 -0.11 -16.10 2.15
N SER A 27 -0.14 -14.97 1.45
CA SER A 27 -0.58 -14.91 0.05
C SER A 27 0.43 -15.66 -0.83
N ARG A 28 -0.07 -16.54 -1.70
CA ARG A 28 0.74 -17.33 -2.65
C ARG A 28 1.92 -18.09 -1.99
N GLY A 29 1.81 -18.41 -0.69
CA GLY A 29 2.85 -19.11 0.07
C GLY A 29 4.06 -18.24 0.46
N GLN A 30 4.04 -16.93 0.19
CA GLN A 30 5.16 -16.03 0.51
C GLN A 30 5.20 -15.69 2.00
N ASN A 31 6.31 -16.03 2.66
CA ASN A 31 6.56 -15.66 4.05
C ASN A 31 7.50 -14.45 4.11
N TYR A 32 6.98 -13.30 4.56
CA TYR A 32 7.74 -12.05 4.65
C TYR A 32 9.08 -12.20 5.39
N LYS A 33 9.08 -12.85 6.57
CA LYS A 33 10.28 -12.97 7.41
C LYS A 33 11.35 -13.82 6.73
N ALA A 34 10.95 -14.94 6.11
CA ALA A 34 11.88 -15.81 5.39
C ALA A 34 12.46 -15.11 4.16
N ILE A 35 11.62 -14.42 3.38
CA ILE A 35 12.05 -13.66 2.19
C ILE A 35 13.03 -12.56 2.59
N ARG A 36 12.68 -11.76 3.61
CA ARG A 36 13.56 -10.69 4.12
C ARG A 36 14.89 -11.24 4.61
N ALA A 37 14.88 -12.33 5.38
CA ALA A 37 16.10 -12.96 5.88
C ALA A 37 17.02 -13.45 4.73
N ALA A 38 16.46 -14.13 3.73
CA ALA A 38 17.21 -14.58 2.56
C ALA A 38 17.80 -13.40 1.76
N CYS A 39 17.01 -12.34 1.55
CA CYS A 39 17.49 -11.14 0.86
C CYS A 39 18.61 -10.42 1.63
N LEU A 40 18.53 -10.39 2.97
CA LEU A 40 19.59 -9.84 3.82
C LEU A 40 20.88 -10.65 3.73
N ASP A 41 20.76 -11.99 3.76
CA ASP A 41 21.90 -12.91 3.71
C ASP A 41 22.64 -12.84 2.36
N GLU A 42 21.88 -12.80 1.27
CA GLU A 42 22.44 -12.73 -0.08
C GLU A 42 22.83 -11.29 -0.51
N GLY A 43 22.45 -10.27 0.26
CA GLY A 43 22.70 -8.88 -0.09
C GLY A 43 21.93 -8.41 -1.34
N ILE A 44 20.77 -8.99 -1.62
CA ILE A 44 19.94 -8.69 -2.78
C ILE A 44 18.65 -7.96 -2.39
N LEU A 45 18.08 -7.22 -3.35
CA LEU A 45 16.75 -6.63 -3.18
C LEU A 45 15.67 -7.55 -3.74
N PHE A 46 14.62 -7.77 -2.96
CA PHE A 46 13.51 -8.60 -3.33
C PHE A 46 12.88 -8.14 -4.65
N ARG A 47 12.58 -9.11 -5.51
CA ARG A 47 11.80 -8.96 -6.74
C ARG A 47 10.67 -9.96 -6.66
N ASP A 48 9.44 -9.46 -6.68
CA ASP A 48 8.28 -10.30 -6.49
C ASP A 48 8.02 -11.17 -7.73
N PRO A 49 8.13 -12.51 -7.63
CA PRO A 49 7.89 -13.40 -8.78
C PRO A 49 6.41 -13.47 -9.17
N TYR A 50 5.50 -13.12 -8.26
CA TYR A 50 4.05 -13.22 -8.50
C TYR A 50 3.39 -11.91 -8.91
N PHE A 51 4.14 -10.80 -8.87
CA PHE A 51 3.68 -9.49 -9.32
C PHE A 51 4.87 -8.73 -9.94
N PRO A 52 5.37 -9.22 -11.09
CA PRO A 52 6.58 -8.69 -11.70
C PRO A 52 6.35 -7.24 -12.18
N ALA A 53 7.36 -6.40 -11.96
CA ALA A 53 7.40 -5.05 -12.47
C ALA A 53 7.43 -5.06 -14.02
N GLY A 54 6.29 -4.81 -14.64
CA GLY A 54 6.12 -4.83 -16.08
C GLY A 54 4.71 -4.40 -16.51
N PRO A 55 4.44 -4.34 -17.82
CA PRO A 55 3.14 -3.90 -18.34
C PRO A 55 1.97 -4.74 -17.84
N ASP A 56 2.18 -6.03 -17.58
CA ASP A 56 1.14 -6.94 -17.09
C ASP A 56 0.60 -6.54 -15.70
N ALA A 57 1.47 -5.97 -14.86
CA ALA A 57 1.07 -5.47 -13.53
C ALA A 57 0.30 -4.13 -13.59
N LEU A 58 0.20 -3.50 -14.77
CA LEU A 58 -0.59 -2.30 -15.01
C LEU A 58 -1.96 -2.60 -15.64
N ARG A 59 -2.28 -3.88 -15.90
CA ARG A 59 -3.51 -4.26 -16.59
C ARG A 59 -4.73 -3.95 -15.72
N TYR A 60 -5.56 -3.06 -16.24
CA TYR A 60 -6.88 -2.71 -15.70
C TYR A 60 -7.91 -3.13 -16.74
N ASP A 61 -8.98 -3.84 -16.34
CA ASP A 61 -9.91 -4.49 -17.27
C ASP A 61 -10.71 -3.52 -18.17
N GLU A 62 -10.72 -2.20 -17.87
CA GLU A 62 -11.32 -1.16 -18.73
C GLU A 62 -10.33 -0.52 -19.73
N LEU A 63 -9.06 -0.92 -19.69
CA LEU A 63 -8.04 -0.56 -20.66
C LEU A 63 -7.71 -1.82 -21.46
N GLY A 64 -8.31 -1.91 -22.64
CA GLY A 64 -7.76 -2.76 -23.71
C GLY A 64 -6.30 -2.39 -24.01
N PRO A 65 -5.69 -2.95 -25.07
CA PRO A 65 -4.27 -2.73 -25.40
C PRO A 65 -3.97 -1.30 -25.89
N ASP A 66 -4.45 -0.27 -25.21
CA ASP A 66 -3.99 1.10 -25.34
C ASP A 66 -2.67 1.25 -24.56
N LEU A 67 -1.64 0.76 -25.23
CA LEU A 67 -0.22 0.89 -24.95
C LEU A 67 0.19 2.32 -24.56
N GLU A 68 -0.59 3.35 -24.92
CA GLU A 68 -0.34 4.77 -24.64
C GLU A 68 -0.22 5.11 -23.15
N LYS A 69 -0.99 4.46 -22.26
CA LYS A 69 -0.88 4.72 -20.81
C LYS A 69 0.36 4.06 -20.19
N ALA A 70 0.82 2.95 -20.77
CA ALA A 70 2.05 2.26 -20.36
C ALA A 70 3.32 2.85 -20.99
N LYS A 71 3.20 3.68 -22.04
CA LYS A 71 4.35 4.34 -22.66
C LYS A 71 5.05 5.27 -21.67
N GLY A 72 6.38 5.15 -21.62
CA GLY A 72 7.22 5.96 -20.74
C GLY A 72 7.11 5.63 -19.26
N VAL A 73 6.46 4.51 -18.90
CA VAL A 73 6.40 4.03 -17.52
C VAL A 73 7.66 3.23 -17.22
N GLU A 74 8.37 3.68 -16.19
CA GLU A 74 9.51 2.98 -15.61
C GLU A 74 9.09 2.40 -14.26
N TRP A 75 9.60 1.22 -13.92
CA TRP A 75 9.40 0.65 -12.60
C TRP A 75 10.62 0.91 -11.73
N LYS A 76 10.49 1.82 -10.77
CA LYS A 76 11.59 2.31 -9.93
C LYS A 76 11.28 2.11 -8.46
N ARG A 77 12.31 1.83 -7.66
CA ARG A 77 12.24 1.83 -6.20
C ARG A 77 12.30 3.27 -5.68
N PRO A 78 11.71 3.57 -4.51
CA PRO A 78 11.71 4.92 -3.93
C PRO A 78 13.09 5.58 -3.87
N HIS A 79 14.16 4.85 -3.52
CA HIS A 79 15.53 5.38 -3.49
C HIS A 79 16.08 5.84 -4.84
N GLU A 80 15.49 5.41 -5.96
CA GLU A 80 15.96 5.77 -7.30
C GLU A 80 15.46 7.15 -7.75
N PHE A 81 14.42 7.70 -7.11
CA PHE A 81 13.82 8.99 -7.49
C PHE A 81 13.45 9.90 -6.30
N CYS A 82 13.58 9.42 -5.07
CA CYS A 82 13.38 10.19 -3.84
C CYS A 82 14.63 10.11 -2.96
N ALA A 83 15.13 11.26 -2.50
CA ALA A 83 16.39 11.35 -1.76
C ALA A 83 16.33 10.75 -0.34
N LYS A 84 15.16 10.79 0.30
CA LYS A 84 14.95 10.34 1.69
C LYS A 84 13.61 9.62 1.83
N PRO A 85 13.44 8.44 1.19
CA PRO A 85 12.18 7.73 1.26
C PRO A 85 11.90 7.27 2.68
N GLN A 86 10.66 7.45 3.11
CA GLN A 86 10.13 7.03 4.39
C GLN A 86 8.92 6.13 4.13
N PHE A 87 8.79 5.08 4.95
CA PHE A 87 7.64 4.21 4.83
C PHE A 87 6.40 4.93 5.34
N ILE A 88 6.50 5.46 6.55
CA ILE A 88 5.49 6.29 7.21
C ILE A 88 6.21 7.51 7.78
N CYS A 89 5.69 8.72 7.55
CA CYS A 89 6.18 9.96 8.16
C CYS A 89 5.54 10.19 9.55
N GLU A 90 6.21 10.95 10.42
CA GLU A 90 5.77 11.16 11.82
C GLU A 90 4.41 11.87 11.95
N ASP A 91 4.02 12.65 10.95
CA ASP A 91 2.81 13.47 10.89
C ASP A 91 1.71 12.86 9.99
N MET A 92 1.57 11.53 10.00
CA MET A 92 0.51 10.82 9.25
C MET A 92 -0.85 11.49 9.40
N SER A 93 -1.29 12.18 8.35
CA SER A 93 -2.63 12.70 8.25
C SER A 93 -3.37 11.97 7.12
N GLY A 94 -4.61 11.54 7.37
CA GLY A 94 -5.46 10.97 6.31
C GLY A 94 -5.76 11.96 5.18
N THR A 95 -5.36 13.22 5.34
CA THR A 95 -5.47 14.29 4.36
C THR A 95 -4.31 14.35 3.38
N ASP A 96 -3.21 13.62 3.62
CA ASP A 96 -2.05 13.64 2.72
C ASP A 96 -2.23 12.75 1.49
N MET A 97 -3.34 12.03 1.32
CA MET A 97 -3.55 11.15 0.17
C MET A 97 -4.05 11.89 -1.06
N CYS A 98 -3.23 11.94 -2.12
CA CYS A 98 -3.61 12.45 -3.42
C CYS A 98 -3.96 11.32 -4.40
N GLN A 99 -5.08 11.51 -5.13
CA GLN A 99 -5.48 10.62 -6.20
C GLN A 99 -4.52 10.71 -7.38
N GLY A 100 -3.95 9.57 -7.76
CA GLY A 100 -3.15 9.44 -8.98
C GLY A 100 -3.99 9.34 -10.25
N SER A 101 -3.40 8.81 -11.31
CA SER A 101 -4.05 8.71 -12.63
C SER A 101 -5.13 7.61 -12.73
N LEU A 102 -5.37 6.89 -11.64
CA LEU A 102 -6.34 5.79 -11.57
C LEU A 102 -7.68 6.28 -11.00
N GLY A 103 -8.80 5.79 -11.54
CA GLY A 103 -10.16 6.07 -11.03
C GLY A 103 -10.48 5.35 -9.72
N ASN A 104 -9.53 5.28 -8.78
CA ASN A 104 -9.57 4.47 -7.56
C ASN A 104 -10.04 5.25 -6.33
N SER A 105 -10.87 6.28 -6.49
CA SER A 105 -11.34 7.14 -5.40
C SER A 105 -12.01 6.36 -4.26
N TRP A 106 -12.64 5.22 -4.57
CA TRP A 106 -13.20 4.30 -3.58
C TRP A 106 -12.14 3.66 -2.67
N PHE A 107 -10.95 3.33 -3.21
CA PHE A 107 -9.83 2.78 -2.44
C PHE A 107 -9.20 3.84 -1.57
N LEU A 108 -9.02 5.05 -2.11
CA LEU A 108 -8.51 6.20 -1.37
C LEU A 108 -9.42 6.59 -0.21
N ALA A 109 -10.73 6.68 -0.44
CA ALA A 109 -11.70 6.99 0.61
C ALA A 109 -11.71 5.92 1.71
N ALA A 110 -11.58 4.65 1.36
CA ALA A 110 -11.45 3.56 2.33
C ALA A 110 -10.15 3.67 3.13
N THR A 111 -9.02 3.92 2.45
CA THR A 111 -7.69 4.01 3.09
C THR A 111 -7.61 5.23 4.01
N ALA A 112 -8.09 6.39 3.56
CA ALA A 112 -8.19 7.61 4.37
C ALA A 112 -9.13 7.42 5.57
N SER A 113 -10.19 6.62 5.44
CA SER A 113 -11.03 6.27 6.59
C SER A 113 -10.30 5.37 7.59
N ILE A 114 -9.43 4.46 7.13
CA ILE A 114 -8.64 3.57 8.00
C ILE A 114 -7.60 4.35 8.81
N THR A 115 -7.02 5.43 8.27
CA THR A 115 -6.03 6.24 9.01
C THR A 115 -6.61 6.91 10.26
N LEU A 116 -7.93 7.16 10.29
CA LEU A 116 -8.65 7.66 11.47
C LEU A 116 -8.70 6.64 12.62
N TYR A 117 -8.36 5.37 12.36
CA TYR A 117 -8.38 4.28 13.33
C TYR A 117 -6.99 3.62 13.44
N PRO A 118 -6.06 4.14 14.28
CA PRO A 118 -4.68 3.66 14.36
C PRO A 118 -4.53 2.17 14.65
N ARG A 119 -5.46 1.57 15.41
CA ARG A 119 -5.49 0.13 15.68
C ARG A 119 -5.83 -0.72 14.47
N LEU A 120 -6.66 -0.20 13.56
CA LEU A 120 -7.00 -0.86 12.32
C LEU A 120 -5.88 -0.65 11.30
N LEU A 121 -5.35 0.58 11.22
CA LEU A 121 -4.21 0.91 10.36
C LEU A 121 -3.01 0.01 10.67
N SER A 122 -2.64 -0.16 11.94
CA SER A 122 -1.52 -1.03 12.33
C SER A 122 -1.72 -2.52 12.04
N GLN A 123 -2.95 -2.96 11.78
CA GLN A 123 -3.24 -4.31 11.29
C GLN A 123 -3.01 -4.40 9.78
N VAL A 124 -3.54 -3.42 9.03
CA VAL A 124 -3.39 -3.37 7.57
C VAL A 124 -1.95 -3.09 7.15
N VAL A 125 -1.32 -2.11 7.80
CA VAL A 125 0.05 -1.63 7.57
C VAL A 125 0.85 -1.98 8.81
N SER A 126 1.50 -3.15 8.79
CA SER A 126 2.30 -3.59 9.93
C SER A 126 3.46 -2.61 10.21
N PRO A 127 3.66 -2.18 11.48
CA PRO A 127 4.78 -1.31 11.84
C PRO A 127 6.13 -2.04 11.76
N GLY A 128 7.23 -1.28 11.82
CA GLY A 128 8.59 -1.84 11.80
C GLY A 128 9.12 -2.16 10.39
N GLN A 129 8.46 -1.65 9.36
CA GLN A 129 8.93 -1.66 7.97
C GLN A 129 9.49 -0.28 7.63
N GLY A 130 10.50 -0.23 6.77
CA GLY A 130 11.20 1.01 6.48
C GLY A 130 12.14 0.91 5.29
N PHE A 131 12.68 2.06 4.91
CA PHE A 131 13.70 2.21 3.86
C PHE A 131 15.12 2.38 4.44
N GLN A 132 15.24 2.28 5.77
CA GLN A 132 16.49 2.41 6.52
C GLN A 132 17.07 1.03 6.87
N ASP A 133 17.42 0.80 8.13
CA ASP A 133 18.19 -0.37 8.57
C ASP A 133 17.50 -1.71 8.23
N GLY A 134 18.26 -2.58 7.58
CA GLY A 134 17.78 -3.89 7.15
C GLY A 134 16.72 -3.82 6.03
N TYR A 135 16.82 -2.80 5.18
CA TYR A 135 16.07 -2.69 3.92
C TYR A 135 16.47 -3.79 2.93
N THR A 136 15.48 -4.48 2.38
CA THR A 136 15.65 -5.49 1.31
C THR A 136 14.66 -5.31 0.17
N GLY A 137 14.02 -4.14 0.07
CA GLY A 137 13.01 -3.87 -0.95
C GLY A 137 11.76 -4.76 -0.85
N VAL A 138 11.47 -5.34 0.32
CA VAL A 138 10.28 -6.17 0.58
C VAL A 138 9.40 -5.53 1.65
N PHE A 139 8.10 -5.49 1.38
CA PHE A 139 7.08 -4.94 2.27
C PHE A 139 5.91 -5.91 2.38
N ARG A 140 5.13 -5.80 3.45
CA ARG A 140 3.95 -6.61 3.72
C ARG A 140 2.76 -5.79 4.18
N PHE A 141 1.58 -6.24 3.79
CA PHE A 141 0.29 -5.63 4.13
C PHE A 141 -0.75 -6.70 4.40
N GLN A 142 -1.79 -6.34 5.14
CA GLN A 142 -2.94 -7.20 5.43
C GLN A 142 -4.23 -6.49 5.01
N PRO A 143 -4.53 -6.39 3.69
CA PRO A 143 -5.56 -5.48 3.19
C PRO A 143 -7.00 -5.94 3.45
N ARG A 144 -7.26 -7.22 3.76
CA ARG A 144 -8.63 -7.74 3.95
C ARG A 144 -8.70 -8.80 5.05
N PRO A 145 -9.69 -8.71 5.97
CA PRO A 145 -9.84 -9.67 7.06
C PRO A 145 -10.73 -10.90 6.79
N LEU A 146 -11.30 -11.11 5.60
CA LEU A 146 -12.37 -12.11 5.41
C LEU A 146 -12.00 -13.26 4.44
N PRO A 147 -12.16 -14.55 4.83
CA PRO A 147 -12.54 -15.09 6.15
C PRO A 147 -11.39 -15.17 7.17
N CYS A 148 -10.18 -14.77 6.77
CA CYS A 148 -9.01 -14.60 7.62
C CYS A 148 -8.12 -13.51 7.02
N TRP A 149 -7.26 -12.90 7.84
CA TRP A 149 -6.24 -11.97 7.35
C TRP A 149 -5.28 -12.67 6.38
N VAL A 150 -4.97 -12.00 5.28
CA VAL A 150 -4.00 -12.47 4.28
C VAL A 150 -2.76 -11.58 4.34
N ASP A 151 -1.58 -12.17 4.54
CA ASP A 151 -0.29 -11.47 4.50
C ASP A 151 0.14 -11.36 3.04
N VAL A 152 0.00 -10.19 2.45
CA VAL A 152 0.42 -9.91 1.08
C VAL A 152 1.81 -9.29 1.12
N VAL A 153 2.77 -9.98 0.52
CA VAL A 153 4.14 -9.49 0.36
C VAL A 153 4.28 -8.83 -1.01
N VAL A 154 4.94 -7.68 -1.10
CA VAL A 154 5.25 -6.99 -2.36
C VAL A 154 6.70 -6.51 -2.33
N ASP A 155 7.31 -6.38 -3.51
CA ASP A 155 8.50 -5.54 -3.65
C ASP A 155 8.12 -4.05 -3.75
N ASP A 156 9.09 -3.16 -3.62
CA ASP A 156 8.88 -1.70 -3.66
C ASP A 156 9.09 -1.04 -5.02
N ARG A 157 9.14 -1.81 -6.12
CA ARG A 157 9.17 -1.21 -7.45
C ARG A 157 7.79 -0.61 -7.76
N LEU A 158 7.73 0.69 -7.98
CA LEU A 158 6.51 1.43 -8.27
C LEU A 158 6.56 1.99 -9.71
N PRO A 159 5.40 2.10 -10.39
CA PRO A 159 5.33 2.70 -11.71
C PRO A 159 5.50 4.23 -11.61
N VAL A 160 6.53 4.71 -12.29
CA VAL A 160 6.97 6.10 -12.32
C VAL A 160 6.97 6.57 -13.77
N ARG A 161 6.47 7.77 -14.01
CA ARG A 161 6.53 8.45 -15.30
C ARG A 161 7.07 9.85 -15.09
N GLU A 162 8.11 10.22 -15.84
CA GLU A 162 8.77 11.54 -15.72
C GLU A 162 9.22 11.86 -14.28
N GLY A 163 9.69 10.83 -13.55
CA GLY A 163 10.15 10.96 -12.16
C GLY A 163 9.04 11.13 -11.12
N LYS A 164 7.77 10.97 -11.50
CA LYS A 164 6.62 11.03 -10.58
C LYS A 164 5.87 9.71 -10.53
N LEU A 165 5.33 9.36 -9.36
CA LEU A 165 4.44 8.21 -9.19
C LEU A 165 3.20 8.37 -10.07
N MET A 166 2.78 7.28 -10.72
CA MET A 166 1.59 7.30 -11.58
C MET A 166 0.27 7.18 -10.84
N PHE A 167 0.27 6.44 -9.73
CA PHE A 167 -0.92 6.11 -8.95
C PHE A 167 -0.96 6.88 -7.64
N VAL A 168 -1.50 6.29 -6.57
CA VAL A 168 -1.64 6.97 -5.28
C VAL A 168 -0.30 7.54 -4.84
N CYS A 169 -0.32 8.77 -4.36
CA CYS A 169 0.85 9.47 -3.86
C CYS A 169 0.45 10.29 -2.65
N SER A 170 1.31 10.33 -1.65
CA SER A 170 1.17 11.28 -0.56
C SER A 170 1.55 12.71 -1.03
N ASP A 171 0.89 13.73 -0.51
CA ASP A 171 1.31 15.14 -0.59
C ASP A 171 2.73 15.29 -0.04
N GLN A 172 3.06 14.46 0.94
CA GLN A 172 4.44 14.23 1.36
C GLN A 172 5.15 13.32 0.37
N ARG A 173 5.87 13.94 -0.59
CA ARG A 173 6.57 13.25 -1.70
C ARG A 173 7.63 12.23 -1.30
N ASN A 174 7.88 12.05 -0.01
CA ASN A 174 8.83 11.08 0.52
C ASN A 174 8.17 9.98 1.36
N GLU A 175 6.84 9.94 1.48
CA GLU A 175 6.09 8.86 2.12
C GLU A 175 5.61 7.83 1.08
N PHE A 176 5.69 6.53 1.39
CA PHE A 176 5.45 5.47 0.41
C PHE A 176 4.60 4.28 0.91
N TRP A 177 4.03 4.31 2.12
CA TRP A 177 3.17 3.21 2.56
C TRP A 177 1.88 3.09 1.72
N ASP A 178 1.34 4.21 1.24
CA ASP A 178 0.12 4.31 0.46
C ASP A 178 0.24 3.74 -0.97
N PRO A 179 1.25 4.08 -1.81
CA PRO A 179 1.43 3.42 -3.11
C PRO A 179 1.80 1.95 -2.94
N LEU A 180 2.52 1.57 -1.88
CA LEU A 180 2.85 0.17 -1.61
C LEU A 180 1.62 -0.63 -1.15
N LEU A 181 0.72 -0.03 -0.38
CA LEU A 181 -0.55 -0.65 0.00
C LEU A 181 -1.46 -0.80 -1.23
N GLU A 182 -1.55 0.22 -2.09
CA GLU A 182 -2.28 0.12 -3.36
C GLU A 182 -1.75 -1.04 -4.21
N LYS A 183 -0.42 -1.13 -4.36
CA LYS A 183 0.22 -2.24 -5.08
C LYS A 183 -0.12 -3.60 -4.45
N ALA A 184 -0.10 -3.71 -3.13
CA ALA A 184 -0.49 -4.94 -2.44
C ALA A 184 -1.97 -5.29 -2.62
N TYR A 185 -2.84 -4.30 -2.79
CA TYR A 185 -4.25 -4.51 -3.11
C TYR A 185 -4.45 -4.97 -4.56
N ALA A 186 -3.64 -4.47 -5.49
CA ALA A 186 -3.70 -4.84 -6.91
C ALA A 186 -3.20 -6.26 -7.22
N LYS A 187 -2.44 -6.87 -6.32
CA LYS A 187 -1.81 -8.20 -6.46
C LYS A 187 -2.72 -9.37 -6.06
#